data_AF-A0ABD3W4B6-F1
#
_entry.id   AF-A0ABD3W4B6-F1
#
_cell.length_a   1.000
_cell.length_b   1.000
_cell.length_c   1.000
_cell.angle_alpha   90.00
_cell.angle_beta   90.00
_cell.angle_gamma   90.00
#
_symmetry.space_group_name_H-M   'P 1'
#
loop_
_entity.id
_entity.type
_entity.pdbx_description
1 polymer ?
#
loop_
_entity_poly.entity_id
_entity_poly.type
_entity_poly.pdbx_seq_one_letter_code
_entity_poly.pdbx_strand_id
1 'polypeptide(L)'
;MEYLAVYLTEVQVTAIDIIMEYLEVYLTEVRVTAIDIIMEYLAVYLTELRVTAIDIIMEYLAVHLTELRVTDIDIIMEYLAVYLTE
;
A
#
# COMPACT_ATOMS: atom_id res chain seq x y z
N MET A 1 9.15 -18.28 -1.43
CA MET A 1 7.86 -17.90 -0.84
C MET A 1 8.08 -17.27 0.51
N GLU A 2 8.49 -16.01 0.45
CA GLU A 2 8.53 -15.10 1.59
C GLU A 2 7.20 -14.36 1.63
N TYR A 3 6.48 -14.49 2.74
CA TYR A 3 5.22 -13.81 2.99
C TYR A 3 5.35 -12.97 4.26
N LEU A 4 4.85 -11.75 4.22
CA LEU A 4 4.81 -10.84 5.36
C LEU A 4 3.41 -10.25 5.47
N ALA A 5 2.92 -10.20 6.70
CA ALA A 5 1.74 -9.41 7.05
C ALA A 5 2.18 -8.24 7.93
N VAL A 6 1.80 -7.03 7.57
CA VAL A 6 2.12 -5.80 8.28
C VAL A 6 0.84 -5.16 8.81
N TYR A 7 0.83 -4.81 10.10
CA TYR A 7 -0.27 -4.13 10.77
C TYR A 7 0.26 -2.85 11.38
N LEU A 8 -0.26 -1.70 10.93
CA LEU A 8 0.13 -0.39 11.44
C LEU A 8 -1.11 0.39 11.86
N THR A 9 -1.05 0.96 13.06
CA THR A 9 -2.10 1.81 13.63
C THR A 9 -1.45 3.07 14.17
N GLU A 10 -1.99 4.23 13.80
CA GLU A 10 -1.52 5.55 14.27
C GLU A 10 -0.03 5.81 13.99
N VAL A 11 0.44 5.40 12.81
CA VAL A 11 1.87 5.50 12.44
C VAL A 11 2.14 6.74 11.61
N GLN A 12 3.24 7.43 11.94
CA GLN A 12 3.83 8.49 11.11
C GLN A 12 5.28 8.13 10.80
N VAL A 13 5.56 7.90 9.52
CA VAL A 13 6.91 7.59 9.04
C VAL A 13 7.25 8.46 7.84
N THR A 14 8.55 8.68 7.63
CA THR A 14 9.00 9.45 6.46
C THR A 14 8.95 8.61 5.20
N ALA A 15 9.50 7.41 5.24
CA ALA A 15 9.60 6.53 4.08
C ALA A 15 9.27 5.08 4.44
N ILE A 16 8.77 4.33 3.47
CA ILE A 16 8.61 2.88 3.49
C ILE A 16 9.18 2.34 2.18
N ASP A 17 10.15 1.43 2.28
CA ASP A 17 10.76 0.76 1.13
C ASP A 17 10.60 -0.76 1.30
N ILE A 18 10.00 -1.45 0.32
CA ILE A 18 9.74 -2.89 0.41
C ILE A 18 10.11 -3.60 -0.90
N ILE A 19 10.85 -4.70 -0.78
CA ILE A 19 11.15 -5.63 -1.87
C ILE A 19 10.88 -7.05 -1.38
N MET A 20 9.84 -7.72 -1.88
CA MET A 20 9.51 -9.10 -1.51
C MET A 20 8.49 -9.74 -2.48
N GLU A 21 8.21 -11.03 -2.36
CA GLU A 21 7.23 -11.71 -3.25
C GLU A 21 5.77 -11.38 -2.87
N TYR A 22 5.38 -11.59 -1.61
CA TYR A 22 3.99 -11.47 -1.15
C TYR A 22 3.86 -10.60 0.09
N LEU A 23 3.10 -9.50 -0.01
CA LEU A 23 2.81 -8.63 1.13
C LEU A 23 1.31 -8.46 1.34
N GLU A 24 0.91 -8.53 2.61
CA GLU A 24 -0.41 -8.12 3.06
C GLU A 24 -0.30 -7.00 4.09
N VAL A 25 -1.03 -5.91 3.89
CA VAL A 25 -0.92 -4.70 4.71
C VAL A 25 -2.28 -4.28 5.25
N TYR A 26 -2.32 -4.01 6.55
CA TYR A 26 -3.47 -3.44 7.24
C TYR A 26 -3.07 -2.11 7.88
N LEU A 27 -3.63 -1.00 7.39
CA LEU A 27 -3.32 0.35 7.90
C LEU A 27 -4.56 1.05 8.45
N THR A 28 -4.41 1.60 9.65
CA THR A 28 -5.39 2.49 10.29
C THR A 28 -4.70 3.78 10.70
N GLU A 29 -5.19 4.91 10.19
CA GLU A 29 -4.66 6.26 10.50
C GLU A 29 -3.14 6.42 10.26
N VAL A 30 -2.68 6.04 9.06
CA VAL A 30 -1.25 6.07 8.72
C VAL A 30 -0.91 7.29 7.88
N ARG A 31 0.22 7.94 8.19
CA ARG A 31 0.80 9.03 7.40
C ARG A 31 2.21 8.70 6.98
N VAL A 32 2.46 8.75 5.68
CA VAL A 32 3.76 8.48 5.09
C VAL A 32 4.14 9.61 4.15
N THR A 33 5.42 9.96 4.03
CA THR A 33 5.81 10.92 2.99
C THR A 33 5.97 10.21 1.66
N ALA A 34 6.79 9.16 1.60
CA ALA A 34 7.05 8.38 0.40
C ALA A 34 6.92 6.87 0.64
N ILE A 35 6.36 6.16 -0.34
CA ILE A 35 6.30 4.70 -0.38
C ILE A 35 6.91 4.24 -1.70
N ASP A 36 7.86 3.30 -1.64
CA ASP A 36 8.45 2.61 -2.79
C ASP A 36 8.32 1.09 -2.58
N ILE A 37 7.67 0.40 -3.52
CA ILE A 37 7.36 -1.03 -3.40
C ILE A 37 7.67 -1.76 -4.71
N ILE A 38 8.40 -2.88 -4.61
CA ILE A 38 8.59 -3.84 -5.71
C ILE A 38 8.20 -5.25 -5.23
N MET A 39 7.16 -5.85 -5.83
CA MET A 39 6.69 -7.20 -5.44
C MET A 39 5.83 -7.90 -6.48
N GLU A 40 5.57 -9.21 -6.31
CA GLU A 40 4.63 -9.92 -7.19
C GLU A 40 3.18 -9.63 -6.78
N TYR A 41 2.87 -9.76 -5.48
CA TYR A 41 1.49 -9.64 -4.98
C TYR A 41 1.40 -8.74 -3.76
N LEU A 42 0.46 -7.79 -3.83
CA LEU A 42 0.11 -6.88 -2.74
C LEU A 42 -1.39 -6.93 -2.45
N ALA A 43 -1.74 -7.22 -1.19
CA ALA A 43 -3.08 -6.98 -0.65
C ALA A 43 -3.05 -5.87 0.40
N VAL A 44 -3.90 -4.86 0.26
CA VAL A 44 -3.93 -3.70 1.16
C VAL A 44 -5.34 -3.48 1.69
N TYR A 45 -5.45 -3.31 3.00
CA TYR A 45 -6.67 -2.94 3.72
C TYR A 45 -6.42 -1.62 4.47
N LEU A 46 -7.09 -0.55 4.04
CA LEU A 46 -6.87 0.80 4.54
C LEU A 46 -8.15 1.39 5.10
N THR A 47 -8.11 1.86 6.34
CA THR A 47 -9.16 2.73 6.89
C THR A 47 -8.86 4.20 6.57
N GLU A 48 -7.66 4.67 6.88
CA GLU A 48 -7.18 6.00 6.49
C GLU A 48 -5.68 5.92 6.21
N LEU A 49 -5.28 6.26 4.97
CA LEU A 49 -3.90 6.46 4.58
C LEU A 49 -3.72 7.84 3.96
N ARG A 50 -2.73 8.60 4.45
CA ARG A 50 -2.25 9.82 3.81
C ARG A 50 -0.82 9.64 3.37
N VAL A 51 -0.58 9.85 2.09
CA VAL A 51 0.77 9.76 1.52
C VAL A 51 1.03 10.94 0.58
N THR A 52 2.27 11.38 0.53
CA THR A 52 2.64 12.41 -0.46
C THR A 52 2.93 11.74 -1.79
N ALA A 53 3.85 10.78 -1.83
CA ALA A 53 4.25 10.08 -3.04
C ALA A 53 4.16 8.56 -2.87
N ILE A 54 3.64 7.88 -3.90
CA ILE A 54 3.67 6.42 -4.05
C ILE A 54 4.36 6.08 -5.38
N ASP A 55 5.34 5.18 -5.34
CA ASP A 55 5.88 4.46 -6.48
C ASP A 55 5.74 2.95 -6.23
N ILE A 56 5.08 2.22 -7.14
CA ILE A 56 4.93 0.76 -7.01
C ILE A 56 5.10 0.05 -8.34
N ILE A 57 5.89 -1.02 -8.32
CA ILE A 57 6.01 -1.99 -9.40
C ILE A 57 5.54 -3.35 -8.89
N MET A 58 4.45 -3.89 -9.44
CA MET A 58 3.96 -5.21 -9.05
C MET A 58 3.11 -5.92 -10.08
N GLU A 59 2.98 -7.24 -10.01
CA GLU A 59 2.10 -7.98 -10.92
C GLU A 59 0.62 -7.82 -10.52
N TYR A 60 0.31 -7.99 -9.23
CA TYR A 60 -1.06 -8.03 -8.72
C TYR A 60 -1.25 -7.11 -7.52
N LEU A 61 -2.28 -6.27 -7.59
CA LEU A 61 -2.75 -5.45 -6.45
C LEU A 61 -4.23 -5.70 -6.16
N ALA A 62 -4.53 -6.00 -4.89
CA ALA A 62 -5.87 -5.96 -4.34
C ALA A 62 -5.96 -4.89 -3.23
N VAL A 63 -6.86 -3.92 -3.37
CA VAL A 63 -7.00 -2.83 -2.41
C VAL A 63 -8.43 -2.74 -1.87
N HIS A 64 -8.54 -2.64 -0.55
CA HIS A 64 -9.77 -2.31 0.17
C HIS A 64 -9.56 -0.98 0.89
N LEU A 65 -10.38 0.02 0.59
CA LEU A 65 -10.20 1.39 1.08
C LEU A 65 -11.50 1.95 1.64
N THR A 66 -11.39 2.63 2.78
CA THR A 66 -12.40 3.60 3.24
C THR A 66 -11.98 5.02 2.86
N GLU A 67 -10.80 5.49 3.32
CA GLU A 67 -10.23 6.77 2.92
C GLU A 67 -8.76 6.65 2.48
N LEU A 68 -8.46 7.22 1.31
CA LEU A 68 -7.11 7.33 0.76
C LEU A 68 -6.85 8.76 0.26
N ARG A 69 -5.75 9.36 0.71
CA ARG A 69 -5.27 10.65 0.19
C ARG A 69 -3.84 10.50 -0.30
N VAL A 70 -3.66 10.69 -1.60
CA VAL A 70 -2.36 10.65 -2.29
C VAL A 70 -2.18 11.95 -3.06
N THR A 71 -0.99 12.53 -3.03
CA THR A 71 -0.68 13.71 -3.85
C THR A 71 -0.16 13.28 -5.22
N ASP A 72 0.85 12.41 -5.23
CA ASP A 72 1.49 11.89 -6.44
C ASP A 72 1.52 10.36 -6.39
N ILE A 73 1.17 9.72 -7.51
CA ILE A 73 1.10 8.27 -7.63
C ILE A 73 1.66 7.82 -8.98
N ASP A 74 2.63 6.92 -8.95
CA ASP A 74 3.09 6.14 -10.09
C ASP A 74 2.96 4.65 -9.75
N ILE A 75 2.26 3.90 -10.60
CA ILE A 75 2.05 2.47 -10.41
C ILE A 75 2.18 1.79 -11.75
N ILE A 76 3.10 0.83 -11.82
CA ILE A 76 3.24 -0.11 -12.92
C ILE A 76 2.73 -1.46 -12.45
N MET A 77 1.67 -1.95 -13.09
CA MET A 77 1.09 -3.23 -12.72
C MET A 77 0.33 -3.94 -13.83
N GLU A 78 0.23 -5.27 -13.71
CA GLU A 78 -0.52 -6.10 -14.66
C GLU A 78 -2.01 -6.19 -14.30
N TYR A 79 -2.34 -6.38 -13.02
CA TYR A 79 -3.71 -6.65 -12.58
C TYR A 79 -4.12 -5.89 -11.33
N LEU A 80 -5.20 -5.11 -11.44
CA LEU A 80 -5.77 -4.27 -10.38
C LEU A 80 -7.18 -4.71 -9.98
N ALA A 81 -7.38 -4.92 -8.68
CA ALA A 81 -8.70 -5.05 -8.06
C ALA A 81 -8.87 -4.01 -6.94
N VAL A 82 -9.93 -3.21 -7.00
CA VAL A 82 -10.24 -2.17 -6.00
C VAL A 82 -11.65 -2.36 -5.45
N TYR A 83 -11.76 -2.36 -4.13
CA TYR A 83 -13.00 -2.42 -3.38
C TYR A 83 -13.13 -1.17 -2.51
N LEU A 84 -14.20 -0.42 -2.74
CA LEU A 84 -14.54 0.76 -1.94
C LEU A 84 -15.70 0.39 -1.02
N THR A 85 -15.49 0.57 0.28
CA THR A 85 -16.53 0.39 1.30
C THR A 85 -16.85 1.74 1.90
N GLU A 86 -18.09 2.20 1.68
CA GLU A 86 -18.68 3.43 2.26
C GLU A 86 -18.98 3.29 3.76
#